data_AF-A0AAN9AUR3-F1
#
_entry.id   AF-A0AAN9AUR3-F1
#
_cell.length_a   1.000
_cell.length_b   1.000
_cell.length_c   1.000
_cell.angle_alpha   90.00
_cell.angle_beta   90.00
_cell.angle_gamma   90.00
#
_symmetry.space_group_name_H-M   'P 1'
#
loop_
_entity.id
_entity.type
_entity.pdbx_description
1 polymer ?
#
loop_
_entity_poly.entity_id
_entity_poly.type
_entity_poly.pdbx_seq_one_letter_code
_entity_poly.pdbx_strand_id
1 'polypeptide(L)'
;MKFAPHSVKCSLEQLGFFNRQDPFWVQTVKLPERTRSSDTTHSSEEISPLLLVNYKNSDNVSYEDLLDFGLDRQKNREEVEMMQRLLDNEVNYDECRTALEETGWDMGQAVKYVLLKQLLSLHLADVHTCKRTLMAHGWHVHRAADHLLSLPKSQQSGAGDSSPECVDV
;
A
#
# COMPACT_ATOMS: atom_id res chain seq x y z
N MET A 1 12.60 -15.22 9.00
CA MET A 1 13.38 -13.95 9.03
C MET A 1 12.38 -12.82 9.16
N LYS A 2 12.58 -11.88 10.09
CA LYS A 2 11.66 -10.74 10.28
C LYS A 2 12.13 -9.64 9.33
N PHE A 3 11.38 -9.38 8.26
CA PHE A 3 11.71 -8.34 7.28
C PHE A 3 11.33 -6.99 7.88
N ALA A 4 12.23 -6.38 8.64
CA ALA A 4 12.06 -5.01 9.07
C ALA A 4 12.38 -4.10 7.87
N PRO A 5 11.39 -3.44 7.24
CA PRO A 5 11.67 -2.59 6.09
C PRO A 5 12.63 -1.48 6.53
N HIS A 6 13.82 -1.46 5.95
CA HIS A 6 14.68 -0.29 6.07
C HIS A 6 13.97 0.85 5.33
N SER A 7 13.89 2.02 5.94
CA SER A 7 13.13 3.18 5.45
C SER A 7 13.67 3.68 4.11
N VAL A 8 13.29 3.01 3.02
CA VAL A 8 13.53 3.51 1.67
C VAL A 8 12.47 4.57 1.39
N LYS A 9 12.89 5.84 1.31
CA LYS A 9 12.02 6.94 0.89
C LYS A 9 11.93 6.96 -0.63
N CYS A 10 11.12 6.06 -1.20
CA CYS A 10 10.73 6.13 -2.62
C CYS A 10 9.32 6.71 -2.72
N SER A 11 9.16 7.84 -3.42
CA SER A 11 7.84 8.41 -3.69
C SER A 11 7.12 7.65 -4.81
N LEU A 12 5.80 7.76 -4.86
CA LEU A 12 4.97 7.18 -5.94
C LEU A 12 5.45 7.62 -7.35
N GLU A 13 5.90 8.86 -7.49
CA GLU A 13 6.46 9.38 -8.75
C GLU A 13 7.72 8.62 -9.17
N GLN A 14 8.65 8.40 -8.23
CA GLN A 14 9.88 7.65 -8.49
C GLN A 14 9.61 6.20 -8.87
N LEU A 15 8.50 5.64 -8.36
CA LEU A 15 8.04 4.30 -8.71
C LEU A 15 7.15 4.28 -9.96
N GLY A 16 6.98 5.40 -10.66
CA GLY A 16 6.20 5.47 -11.89
C GLY A 16 4.71 5.18 -11.69
N PHE A 17 4.16 5.48 -10.51
CA PHE A 17 2.75 5.27 -10.17
C PHE A 17 1.78 5.89 -11.19
N PHE A 18 2.09 7.09 -11.66
CA PHE A 18 1.27 7.81 -12.63
C PHE A 18 1.46 7.31 -14.08
N ASN A 19 2.35 6.34 -14.30
CA ASN A 19 2.51 5.73 -15.61
C ASN A 19 1.37 4.73 -15.85
N ARG A 20 0.32 5.20 -16.55
CA ARG A 20 -0.84 4.38 -16.92
C ARG A 20 -0.52 3.22 -17.87
N GLN A 21 0.67 3.18 -18.45
CA GLN A 21 1.13 2.06 -19.28
C GLN A 21 1.87 0.99 -18.47
N ASP A 22 2.15 1.23 -17.19
CA ASP A 22 2.82 0.24 -16.35
C ASP A 22 1.83 -0.86 -15.91
N PRO A 23 2.01 -2.10 -16.38
CA PRO A 23 1.09 -3.19 -16.07
C PRO A 23 1.03 -3.51 -14.57
N PHE A 24 2.09 -3.16 -13.82
CA PHE A 24 2.12 -3.33 -12.37
C PHE A 24 1.00 -2.54 -11.68
N TRP A 25 0.76 -1.29 -12.11
CA TRP A 25 -0.24 -0.42 -11.50
C TRP A 25 -1.65 -0.67 -12.06
N VAL A 26 -1.75 -1.13 -13.31
CA VAL A 26 -3.03 -1.45 -13.97
C VAL A 26 -3.64 -2.77 -13.48
N GLN A 27 -2.83 -3.78 -13.14
CA GLN A 27 -3.35 -5.10 -12.78
C GLN A 27 -4.05 -5.10 -11.41
N THR A 28 -5.32 -5.46 -11.33
CA THR A 28 -6.05 -5.46 -10.05
C THR A 28 -5.55 -6.59 -9.13
N VAL A 29 -5.27 -6.27 -7.86
CA VAL A 29 -5.03 -7.28 -6.82
C VAL A 29 -6.39 -7.75 -6.31
N LYS A 30 -6.59 -9.07 -6.21
CA LYS A 30 -7.80 -9.63 -5.60
C LYS A 30 -7.72 -9.42 -4.09
N LEU A 31 -8.32 -8.33 -3.63
CA LEU A 31 -8.50 -8.07 -2.22
C LEU A 31 -9.69 -8.90 -1.71
N PRO A 32 -9.63 -9.48 -0.50
CA PRO A 32 -10.78 -10.14 0.10
C PRO A 32 -11.94 -9.15 0.15
N GLU A 33 -13.08 -9.58 -0.38
CA GLU A 33 -14.29 -8.74 -0.42
C GLU A 33 -14.69 -8.37 1.01
N ARG A 34 -14.95 -7.08 1.22
CA ARG A 34 -15.52 -6.57 2.45
C ARG A 34 -16.87 -7.26 2.65
N THR A 35 -16.96 -8.17 3.62
CA THR A 35 -18.25 -8.51 4.21
C THR A 35 -18.77 -7.24 4.86
N ARG A 36 -19.52 -6.44 4.09
CA ARG A 36 -20.33 -5.35 4.63
C ARG A 36 -21.39 -6.00 5.50
N SER A 37 -21.07 -6.24 6.76
CA SER A 37 -22.08 -6.32 7.81
C SER A 37 -22.60 -4.90 7.99
N SER A 38 -23.58 -4.55 7.16
CA SER A 38 -24.43 -3.39 7.36
C SER A 38 -25.34 -3.70 8.54
N ASP A 39 -24.82 -3.61 9.75
CA ASP A 39 -25.63 -3.66 10.96
C ASP A 39 -25.05 -2.69 11.98
N THR A 40 -25.01 -1.41 11.57
CA THR A 40 -24.98 -0.32 12.55
C THR A 40 -26.41 -0.14 13.03
N THR A 41 -26.88 -1.07 13.86
CA THR A 41 -27.99 -0.79 14.76
C THR A 41 -27.54 0.38 15.62
N HIS A 42 -28.17 1.53 15.41
CA HIS A 42 -28.06 2.70 16.27
C HIS A 42 -28.18 2.24 17.73
N SER A 43 -27.07 2.24 18.47
CA SER A 43 -27.12 2.31 19.92
C SER A 43 -27.64 3.71 20.24
N SER A 44 -28.97 3.79 20.32
CA SER A 44 -29.74 4.96 20.73
C SER A 44 -29.46 5.25 22.21
N GLU A 45 -28.27 5.77 22.49
CA GLU A 45 -28.07 6.53 23.72
C GLU A 45 -28.75 7.87 23.52
N GLU A 46 -29.77 8.14 24.31
CA GLU A 46 -30.65 9.29 24.21
C GLU A 46 -29.86 10.60 24.30
N ILE A 47 -29.58 11.19 23.14
CA ILE A 47 -29.05 12.55 23.03
C ILE A 47 -30.15 13.48 23.53
N SER A 48 -29.94 14.05 24.71
CA SER A 48 -30.89 14.96 25.35
C SER A 48 -31.26 16.12 24.39
N PRO A 49 -32.55 16.38 24.14
CA PRO A 49 -33.03 17.43 23.23
C PRO A 49 -32.52 18.84 23.56
N LEU A 50 -32.03 19.05 24.79
CA LEU A 50 -31.50 20.33 25.27
C LEU A 50 -30.13 20.70 24.71
N LEU A 51 -29.35 19.74 24.17
CA LEU A 51 -28.09 20.04 23.47
C LEU A 51 -28.34 20.57 22.05
N LEU A 52 -29.49 20.24 21.45
CA LEU A 52 -29.84 20.62 20.08
C LEU A 52 -30.31 22.08 19.96
N VAL A 53 -30.90 22.62 21.03
CA VAL A 53 -31.53 23.96 21.01
C VAL A 53 -30.50 25.09 21.10
N ASN A 54 -29.33 24.86 21.70
CA ASN A 54 -28.34 25.92 21.95
C ASN A 54 -27.20 26.01 20.92
N TYR A 55 -27.11 25.11 19.94
CA TYR A 55 -26.06 25.13 18.91
C TYR A 55 -26.39 26.03 17.71
N LYS A 56 -27.30 26.99 17.91
CA LYS A 56 -27.80 27.88 16.86
C LYS A 56 -27.13 29.26 16.92
N ASN A 57 -25.84 29.30 17.19
CA ASN A 57 -25.03 30.50 16.95
C ASN A 57 -23.53 30.18 16.95
N SER A 58 -22.87 30.69 15.91
CA SER A 58 -21.44 30.71 15.56
C SER A 58 -20.82 29.44 14.98
N ASP A 59 -20.39 29.62 13.72
CA ASP A 59 -19.43 28.85 12.90
C ASP A 59 -19.96 27.68 12.05
N ASN A 60 -20.46 28.03 10.85
CA ASN A 60 -20.37 27.38 9.51
C ASN A 60 -20.30 25.85 9.31
N VAL A 61 -20.47 25.01 10.34
CA VAL A 61 -20.32 23.56 10.27
C VAL A 61 -21.61 22.91 10.77
N SER A 62 -22.24 22.10 9.92
CA SER A 62 -23.49 21.43 10.28
C SER A 62 -23.24 20.20 11.16
N TYR A 63 -24.26 19.77 11.90
CA TYR A 63 -24.18 18.54 12.71
C TYR A 63 -23.91 17.30 11.84
N GLU A 64 -24.45 17.29 10.61
CA GLU A 64 -24.17 16.24 9.63
C GLU A 64 -22.69 16.20 9.24
N ASP A 65 -22.05 17.36 9.04
CA ASP A 65 -20.61 17.42 8.74
C ASP A 65 -19.78 16.86 9.90
N LEU A 66 -20.12 17.18 11.15
CA LEU A 66 -19.42 16.67 12.34
C LEU A 66 -19.51 15.14 12.46
N LEU A 67 -20.68 14.57 12.13
CA LEU A 67 -20.88 13.13 12.10
C LEU A 67 -20.09 12.49 10.97
N ASP A 68 -20.10 13.08 9.78
CA ASP A 68 -19.35 12.61 8.61
C ASP A 68 -17.84 12.58 8.89
N PHE A 69 -17.29 13.63 9.52
CA PHE A 69 -15.90 13.65 9.98
C PHE A 69 -15.55 12.53 10.97
N GLY A 70 -16.50 12.14 11.84
CA GLY A 70 -16.33 11.04 12.78
C GLY A 70 -16.29 9.68 12.08
N LEU A 71 -17.20 9.47 11.12
CA LEU A 71 -17.30 8.25 10.33
C LEU A 71 -16.08 8.05 9.43
N ASP A 72 -15.56 9.12 8.82
CA ASP A 72 -14.35 9.07 8.01
C ASP A 72 -13.14 8.60 8.83
N ARG A 73 -12.98 9.08 10.07
CA ARG A 73 -11.90 8.62 10.95
C ARG A 73 -12.00 7.15 11.29
N GLN A 74 -13.20 6.64 11.52
CA GLN A 74 -13.42 5.22 11.80
C GLN A 74 -13.12 4.37 10.56
N LYS A 75 -13.64 4.75 9.39
CA LYS A 75 -13.39 4.08 8.12
C LYS A 75 -11.88 4.01 7.81
N ASN A 76 -11.18 5.12 8.00
CA ASN A 76 -9.74 5.20 7.78
C ASN A 76 -8.97 4.22 8.67
N ARG A 77 -9.37 4.08 9.95
CA ARG A 77 -8.78 3.10 10.86
C ARG A 77 -9.05 1.66 10.40
N GLU A 78 -10.28 1.35 10.00
CA GLU A 78 -10.64 0.03 9.50
C GLU A 78 -9.82 -0.36 8.26
N GLU A 79 -9.58 0.58 7.35
CA GLU A 79 -8.78 0.37 6.14
C GLU A 79 -7.31 0.12 6.47
N VAL A 80 -6.73 0.87 7.41
CA VAL A 80 -5.35 0.63 7.88
C VAL A 80 -5.23 -0.75 8.53
N GLU A 81 -6.17 -1.14 9.39
CA GLU A 81 -6.16 -2.46 10.05
C GLU A 81 -6.36 -3.60 9.04
N MET A 82 -7.18 -3.40 8.00
CA MET A 82 -7.33 -4.35 6.91
C MET A 82 -6.03 -4.50 6.12
N MET A 83 -5.36 -3.39 5.82
CA MET A 83 -4.06 -3.39 5.15
C MET A 83 -3.01 -4.16 5.93
N GLN A 84 -2.92 -3.95 7.25
CA GLN A 84 -2.00 -4.70 8.11
C GLN A 84 -2.28 -6.20 8.07
N ARG A 85 -3.56 -6.60 8.10
CA ARG A 85 -3.96 -8.00 7.97
C ARG A 85 -3.56 -8.62 6.63
N LEU A 86 -3.63 -7.87 5.54
CA LEU A 86 -3.19 -8.34 4.21
C LEU A 86 -1.68 -8.49 4.10
N LEU A 87 -0.93 -7.76 4.92
CA LEU A 87 0.53 -7.75 4.95
C LEU A 87 1.07 -8.58 6.13
N ASP A 88 0.29 -9.54 6.62
CA ASP A 88 0.63 -10.46 7.72
C ASP A 88 1.13 -9.76 9.00
N ASN A 89 0.69 -8.52 9.24
CA ASN A 89 1.12 -7.63 10.33
C ASN A 89 2.63 -7.35 10.36
N GLU A 90 3.34 -7.50 9.25
CA GLU A 90 4.76 -7.18 9.15
C GLU A 90 5.01 -5.66 9.03
N VAL A 91 3.97 -4.89 8.72
CA VAL A 91 4.02 -3.44 8.44
C VAL A 91 3.33 -2.66 9.56
N ASN A 92 3.98 -1.58 9.99
CA ASN A 92 3.46 -0.76 11.08
C ASN A 92 2.24 0.08 10.64
N TYR A 93 1.40 0.45 11.62
CA TYR A 93 0.17 1.21 11.38
C TYR A 93 0.44 2.51 10.60
N ASP A 94 1.47 3.26 11.01
CA ASP A 94 1.83 4.52 10.37
C ASP A 94 2.24 4.34 8.91
N GLU A 95 2.94 3.25 8.58
CA GLU A 95 3.38 2.98 7.21
C GLU A 95 2.19 2.61 6.31
N CYS A 96 1.26 1.81 6.81
CA CYS A 96 0.02 1.49 6.12
C CYS A 96 -0.84 2.75 5.91
N ARG A 97 -0.95 3.61 6.94
CA ARG A 97 -1.68 4.87 6.85
C ARG A 97 -1.07 5.80 5.82
N THR A 98 0.24 6.02 5.85
CA THR A 98 0.92 6.87 4.87
C THR A 98 0.77 6.30 3.45
N ALA A 99 0.86 4.99 3.26
CA ALA A 99 0.64 4.37 1.96
C ALA A 99 -0.79 4.58 1.42
N LEU A 100 -1.80 4.49 2.30
CA LEU A 100 -3.18 4.80 1.93
C LEU A 100 -3.36 6.27 1.59
N GLU A 101 -2.82 7.19 2.40
CA GLU A 101 -2.89 8.63 2.13
C GLU A 101 -2.22 8.98 0.78
N GLU A 102 -1.05 8.42 0.48
CA GLU A 102 -0.33 8.66 -0.77
C GLU A 102 -1.07 8.10 -2.00
N THR A 103 -1.81 7.01 -1.85
CA THR A 103 -2.55 6.36 -2.94
C THR A 103 -4.00 6.84 -3.08
N GLY A 104 -4.39 7.88 -2.32
CA GLY A 104 -5.76 8.39 -2.33
C GLY A 104 -6.78 7.40 -1.77
N TRP A 105 -6.36 6.62 -0.77
CA TRP A 105 -7.15 5.57 -0.10
C TRP A 105 -7.57 4.42 -1.03
N ASP A 106 -6.84 4.19 -2.12
CA ASP A 106 -7.00 2.98 -2.93
C ASP A 106 -6.25 1.81 -2.29
N MET A 107 -7.03 0.91 -1.68
CA MET A 107 -6.48 -0.23 -0.94
C MET A 107 -5.56 -1.12 -1.80
N GLY A 108 -5.92 -1.33 -3.07
CA GLY A 108 -5.17 -2.20 -3.97
C GLY A 108 -3.83 -1.58 -4.35
N GLN A 109 -3.83 -0.28 -4.63
CA GLN A 109 -2.62 0.48 -4.93
C GLN A 109 -1.72 0.61 -3.69
N ALA A 110 -2.29 0.87 -2.51
CA ALA A 110 -1.55 0.97 -1.26
C ALA A 110 -0.79 -0.34 -0.94
N VAL A 111 -1.46 -1.49 -1.10
CA VAL A 111 -0.83 -2.80 -0.89
C VAL A 111 0.33 -3.00 -1.85
N LYS A 112 0.15 -2.76 -3.16
CA LYS A 112 1.24 -2.88 -4.14
C LYS A 112 2.42 -1.97 -3.81
N TYR A 113 2.14 -0.74 -3.42
CA TYR A 113 3.15 0.25 -3.07
C TYR A 113 4.01 -0.24 -1.90
N VAL A 114 3.38 -0.75 -0.83
CA VAL A 114 4.11 -1.27 0.33
C VAL A 114 4.93 -2.51 -0.01
N LEU A 115 4.35 -3.47 -0.77
CA LEU A 115 5.07 -4.67 -1.17
C LEU A 115 6.30 -4.34 -2.05
N LEU A 116 6.16 -3.40 -2.98
CA LEU A 116 7.27 -2.94 -3.81
C LEU A 116 8.35 -2.25 -2.98
N LYS A 117 7.96 -1.40 -2.03
CA LYS A 117 8.88 -0.71 -1.12
C LYS A 117 9.64 -1.68 -0.24
N GLN A 118 8.97 -2.71 0.30
CA GLN A 118 9.62 -3.78 1.07
C GLN A 118 10.67 -4.50 0.23
N LEU A 119 10.33 -4.90 -1.00
CA LEU A 119 11.28 -5.61 -1.86
C LEU A 119 12.47 -4.74 -2.27
N LEU A 120 12.24 -3.45 -2.56
CA LEU A 120 13.30 -2.48 -2.85
C LEU A 120 14.21 -2.20 -1.66
N SER A 121 13.68 -2.26 -0.42
CA SER A 121 14.50 -2.09 0.79
C SER A 121 15.58 -3.16 0.94
N LEU A 122 15.42 -4.31 0.30
CA LEU A 122 16.39 -5.39 0.29
C LEU A 122 17.53 -5.16 -0.73
N HIS A 123 17.43 -4.14 -1.60
CA HIS A 123 18.43 -3.80 -2.62
C HIS A 123 18.86 -4.99 -3.51
N LEU A 124 17.94 -5.94 -3.73
CA LEU A 124 18.23 -7.18 -4.46
C LEU A 124 18.18 -6.99 -5.98
N ALA A 125 17.41 -6.01 -6.46
CA ALA A 125 17.20 -5.74 -7.88
C ALA A 125 16.69 -4.30 -8.10
N ASP A 126 16.63 -3.88 -9.36
CA ASP A 126 16.05 -2.60 -9.78
C ASP A 126 14.52 -2.61 -9.72
N VAL A 127 13.91 -1.42 -9.80
CA VAL A 127 12.45 -1.23 -9.69
C VAL A 127 11.69 -2.09 -10.71
N HIS A 128 12.16 -2.20 -11.95
CA HIS A 128 11.46 -2.98 -12.98
C HIS A 128 11.50 -4.47 -12.70
N THR A 129 12.63 -5.00 -12.22
CA THR A 129 12.75 -6.41 -11.88
C THR A 129 11.96 -6.75 -10.62
N CYS A 130 11.95 -5.87 -9.61
CA CYS A 130 11.10 -6.02 -8.43
C CYS A 130 9.61 -6.08 -8.79
N LYS A 131 9.12 -5.16 -9.63
CA LYS A 131 7.73 -5.16 -10.12
C LYS A 131 7.38 -6.46 -10.84
N ARG A 132 8.22 -6.87 -11.81
CA ARG A 132 7.99 -8.09 -12.58
C ARG A 132 7.96 -9.33 -11.69
N THR A 133 8.87 -9.39 -10.71
CA THR A 133 8.99 -10.55 -9.80
C THR A 133 7.79 -10.62 -8.85
N LEU A 134 7.32 -9.49 -8.32
CA LEU A 134 6.11 -9.44 -7.50
C LEU A 134 4.88 -9.92 -8.28
N MET A 135 4.71 -9.46 -9.53
CA MET A 135 3.62 -9.91 -10.39
C MET A 135 3.70 -11.42 -10.67
N ALA A 136 4.90 -11.94 -10.96
CA ALA A 136 5.11 -13.36 -11.24
C ALA A 136 4.84 -14.27 -10.02
N HIS A 137 5.10 -13.77 -8.81
CA HIS A 137 4.94 -14.52 -7.55
C HIS A 137 3.62 -14.21 -6.84
N GLY A 138 2.64 -13.63 -7.53
CA GLY A 138 1.31 -13.38 -6.97
C GLY A 138 1.33 -12.43 -5.77
N TRP A 139 2.19 -11.42 -5.79
CA TRP A 139 2.31 -10.37 -4.76
C TRP A 139 2.85 -10.84 -3.41
N HIS A 140 3.48 -12.01 -3.35
CA HIS A 140 4.16 -12.50 -2.14
C HIS A 140 5.61 -12.00 -2.05
N VAL A 141 5.88 -11.04 -1.15
CA VAL A 141 7.23 -10.45 -0.97
C VAL A 141 8.28 -11.50 -0.61
N HIS A 142 7.99 -12.41 0.32
CA HIS A 142 8.92 -13.45 0.74
C HIS A 142 9.37 -14.34 -0.43
N ARG A 143 8.41 -14.85 -1.21
CA ARG A 143 8.70 -15.69 -2.38
C ARG A 143 9.46 -14.92 -3.45
N ALA A 144 9.09 -13.66 -3.68
CA ALA A 144 9.78 -12.81 -4.63
C ALA A 144 11.23 -12.53 -4.21
N ALA A 145 11.47 -12.24 -2.93
CA ALA A 145 12.80 -12.03 -2.38
C ALA A 145 13.67 -13.30 -2.46
N ASP A 146 13.12 -14.46 -2.07
CA ASP A 146 13.81 -15.75 -2.17
C ASP A 146 14.20 -16.06 -3.62
N HIS A 147 13.30 -15.77 -4.57
CA HIS A 147 13.60 -15.93 -5.99
C HIS A 147 14.75 -15.01 -6.44
N LEU A 148 14.72 -13.72 -6.07
CA LEU A 148 15.80 -12.77 -6.37
C LEU A 148 17.14 -13.18 -5.76
N LEU A 149 17.13 -13.74 -4.55
CA LEU A 149 18.34 -14.27 -3.89
C LEU A 149 18.89 -15.52 -4.56
N SER A 150 18.03 -16.35 -5.16
CA SER A 150 18.42 -17.55 -5.90
C SER A 150 18.94 -17.28 -7.32
N LEU A 151 18.67 -16.09 -7.87
CA LEU A 151 19.11 -15.70 -9.21
C LEU A 151 20.61 -15.36 -9.23
N PRO A 152 21.36 -15.83 -10.23
CA PRO A 152 22.75 -15.41 -10.41
C PRO A 152 22.82 -13.90 -10.73
N LYS A 153 23.83 -13.22 -10.16
CA LYS A 153 24.03 -11.75 -10.26
C LYS A 153 24.01 -11.21 -11.70
N SER A 154 24.27 -12.05 -12.71
CA SER A 154 24.24 -11.68 -14.13
C SER A 154 22.85 -11.28 -14.65
N GLN A 155 21.77 -11.62 -13.94
CA GLN A 155 20.39 -11.21 -14.31
C GLN A 155 19.82 -10.11 -13.39
N GLN A 156 20.56 -9.68 -12.36
CA GLN A 156 20.12 -8.64 -11.41
C GLN A 156 20.39 -7.21 -11.91
N SER A 157 21.29 -7.05 -12.89
CA SER A 157 21.58 -5.79 -13.57
C SER A 157 21.42 -5.98 -15.08
N GLY A 158 20.48 -5.27 -15.69
CA GLY A 158 20.33 -5.26 -17.15
C GLY A 158 21.63 -4.84 -17.85
N ALA A 159 22.10 -5.71 -18.74
CA ALA A 159 22.94 -5.48 -19.92
C ALA A 159 24.22 -4.63 -19.78
N GLY A 160 25.37 -5.29 -19.96
CA GLY A 160 26.64 -4.64 -20.25
C GLY A 160 27.84 -5.59 -20.36
N ASP A 161 27.66 -6.79 -20.90
CA ASP A 161 28.79 -7.68 -21.22
C ASP A 161 29.17 -7.45 -22.69
N SER A 162 30.07 -6.50 -22.91
CA SER A 162 30.82 -6.35 -24.17
C SER A 162 32.28 -6.60 -23.86
N SER A 163 32.65 -7.87 -23.73
CA SER A 163 34.05 -8.28 -23.70
C SER A 163 34.43 -8.75 -25.11
N PRO A 164 35.28 -8.03 -25.85
CA PRO A 164 35.73 -8.48 -27.17
C PRO A 164 36.65 -9.69 -27.01
N GLU A 165 36.25 -10.75 -27.69
CA GLU A 165 36.99 -11.98 -27.95
C GLU A 165 38.42 -11.63 -28.44
N CYS A 166 39.44 -11.99 -27.66
CA CYS A 166 40.83 -11.91 -28.11
C CYS A 166 41.03 -12.99 -29.19
N VAL A 167 41.07 -12.58 -30.45
CA VAL A 167 41.53 -13.41 -31.56
C VAL A 167 43.06 -13.47 -31.54
N ASP A 168 43.61 -14.63 -31.19
CA ASP A 168 45.00 -14.99 -31.47
C ASP A 168 45.08 -15.50 -32.93
N VAL A 169 45.73 -14.74 -33.82
CA VAL A 169 46.23 -15.19 -35.13
C VAL A 169 47.64 -14.67 -35.34
#